data_AF-A0A0X8FF91-F1
#
_entry.id   AF-A0A0X8FF91-F1
#
_cell.length_a   1.000
_cell.length_b   1.000
_cell.length_c   1.000
_cell.angle_alpha   90.00
_cell.angle_beta   90.00
_cell.angle_gamma   90.00
#
_symmetry.space_group_name_H-M   'P 1'
#
loop_
_entity.id
_entity.type
_entity.pdbx_description
1 polymer ?
#
loop_
_entity_poly.entity_id
_entity_poly.type
_entity_poly.pdbx_seq_one_letter_code
_entity_poly.pdbx_strand_id
1 'polypeptide(L)'
;MKDYYIVRWGLMHDDIYSHGSQIEWLSPDKVSFKNSMVHSGIVINQWSSEKSYGLYFSSPNLPLLTSSKSYFLKFIGQVQPENSLMFTVEFFDYYGESMQKDFVRTSEDFFTVPDNYGHYTISLVNAGCRSIVFKRLIIAELILDKVMAKDTLLIENDKSFQHLIFVEPGIGSIQEEVNKLQQLPVVNHQANLLASELLNAQLYLSEEAMSGVETFVQSSQASNFYFIGYGPISNLAASYYADRYLNSQALLTDDYLETYQYVKIAQQSRLDEKVIDWLQGDRDQRPENIKCYYENRLSKDLYFGQKLLDYHHNLLKLDGQTIS
;
A
#
# COMPACT_ATOMS: atom_id res chain seq x y z
N MET A 1 14.90 -8.44 6.25
CA MET A 1 15.31 -7.03 6.41
C MET A 1 14.33 -6.23 5.58
N LYS A 2 13.73 -5.15 6.10
CA LYS A 2 12.83 -4.31 5.28
C LYS A 2 13.69 -3.48 4.33
N ASP A 3 13.46 -3.63 3.03
CA ASP A 3 14.24 -2.93 2.01
C ASP A 3 13.91 -1.43 1.96
N TYR A 4 12.67 -1.08 2.31
CA TYR A 4 12.19 0.30 2.42
C TYR A 4 10.92 0.41 3.28
N TYR A 5 10.59 1.64 3.65
CA TYR A 5 9.39 2.03 4.36
C TYR A 5 8.59 3.04 3.55
N ILE A 6 7.27 2.95 3.61
CA ILE A 6 6.36 3.91 2.98
C ILE A 6 5.72 4.80 4.04
N VAL A 7 5.88 6.09 3.87
CA VAL A 7 5.23 7.12 4.69
C VAL A 7 4.12 7.76 3.87
N ARG A 8 2.89 7.73 4.38
CA ARG A 8 1.71 8.34 3.76
C ARG A 8 1.42 9.68 4.41
N TRP A 9 0.63 10.52 3.75
CA TRP A 9 0.25 11.82 4.30
C TRP A 9 -0.41 11.72 5.68
N GLY A 10 -1.20 10.66 5.91
CA GLY A 10 -1.97 10.47 7.14
C GLY A 10 -3.36 11.11 7.05
N LEU A 11 -4.06 11.09 8.19
CA LEU A 11 -5.33 11.79 8.37
C LEU A 11 -5.08 13.29 8.61
N MET A 12 -6.14 14.09 8.75
CA MET A 12 -6.00 15.46 9.24
C MET A 12 -5.40 15.46 10.65
N HIS A 13 -4.40 16.32 10.90
CA HIS A 13 -3.83 16.60 12.22
C HIS A 13 -3.36 18.06 12.30
N ASP A 14 -3.02 18.51 13.51
CA ASP A 14 -2.73 19.91 13.81
C ASP A 14 -1.43 20.42 13.17
N ASP A 15 -0.49 19.52 12.81
CA ASP A 15 0.78 19.91 12.16
C ASP A 15 0.63 20.15 10.64
N ILE A 16 -0.57 19.99 10.09
CA ILE A 16 -0.85 20.31 8.69
C ILE A 16 -1.15 21.81 8.58
N TYR A 17 -0.44 22.50 7.69
CA TYR A 17 -0.67 23.91 7.42
C TYR A 17 -2.01 24.16 6.72
N SER A 18 -3.06 24.40 7.49
CA SER A 18 -4.43 24.57 6.98
C SER A 18 -4.80 26.03 6.64
N HIS A 19 -4.05 27.01 7.12
CA HIS A 19 -4.39 28.43 6.97
C HIS A 19 -4.37 28.89 5.51
N GLY A 20 -5.57 29.13 4.94
CA GLY A 20 -5.74 29.52 3.54
C GLY A 20 -5.44 28.40 2.54
N SER A 21 -5.29 27.15 3.03
CA SER A 21 -4.96 25.99 2.20
C SER A 21 -6.23 25.24 1.80
N GLN A 22 -6.26 24.78 0.56
CA GLN A 22 -7.21 23.77 0.10
C GLN A 22 -6.53 22.41 0.17
N ILE A 23 -7.06 21.51 1.00
CA ILE A 23 -6.51 20.17 1.21
C ILE A 23 -7.60 19.14 0.93
N GLU A 24 -7.33 18.22 0.01
CA GLU A 24 -8.28 17.20 -0.46
C GLU A 24 -7.61 15.83 -0.49
N TRP A 25 -8.19 14.84 0.19
CA TRP A 25 -7.81 13.44 0.01
C TRP A 25 -8.46 12.92 -1.26
N LEU A 26 -7.65 12.75 -2.30
CA LEU A 26 -8.07 12.15 -3.57
C LEU A 26 -8.25 10.64 -3.41
N SER A 27 -7.42 10.01 -2.58
CA SER A 27 -7.57 8.65 -2.09
C SER A 27 -6.84 8.49 -0.74
N PRO A 28 -6.94 7.34 -0.04
CA PRO A 28 -6.14 7.11 1.17
C PRO A 28 -4.62 7.27 0.97
N ASP A 29 -4.14 7.08 -0.27
CA ASP A 29 -2.73 7.13 -0.66
C ASP A 29 -2.39 8.38 -1.49
N LYS A 30 -3.31 9.35 -1.64
CA LYS A 30 -3.10 10.53 -2.50
C LYS A 30 -3.78 11.78 -1.94
N VAL A 31 -2.99 12.81 -1.66
CA VAL A 31 -3.47 14.08 -1.11
C VAL A 31 -3.12 15.24 -2.05
N SER A 32 -4.09 16.10 -2.33
CA SER A 32 -3.87 17.38 -3.00
C SER A 32 -3.81 18.49 -1.97
N PHE A 33 -2.75 19.29 -2.02
CA PHE A 33 -2.58 20.52 -1.26
C PHE A 33 -2.44 21.69 -2.23
N LYS A 34 -3.18 22.78 -2.02
CA LYS A 34 -3.05 24.01 -2.82
C LYS A 34 -3.09 25.23 -1.92
N ASN A 35 -2.06 26.05 -2.00
CA ASN A 35 -1.99 27.34 -1.34
C ASN A 35 -0.89 28.21 -1.97
N SER A 36 -1.29 29.26 -2.70
CA SER A 36 -0.34 30.17 -3.38
C SER A 36 0.25 31.25 -2.48
N MET A 37 -0.20 31.34 -1.22
CA MET A 37 0.16 32.42 -0.29
C MET A 37 1.07 31.93 0.84
N VAL A 38 1.49 30.66 0.82
CA VAL A 38 2.43 30.12 1.81
C VAL A 38 3.80 30.74 1.56
N HIS A 39 4.38 31.34 2.59
CA HIS A 39 5.74 31.85 2.54
C HIS A 39 6.74 30.69 2.49
N SER A 40 7.90 30.92 1.86
CA SER A 40 8.99 29.93 1.88
C SER A 40 9.46 29.68 3.32
N GLY A 41 9.78 28.43 3.64
CA GLY A 41 10.22 27.98 4.96
C GLY A 41 9.10 27.47 5.89
N ILE A 42 7.83 27.58 5.49
CA ILE A 42 6.70 27.06 6.29
C ILE A 42 6.60 25.54 6.14
N VAL A 43 6.46 24.84 7.27
CA VAL A 43 6.15 23.40 7.30
C VAL A 43 4.69 23.20 6.85
N ILE A 44 4.51 22.44 5.79
CA ILE A 44 3.20 22.09 5.22
C ILE A 44 2.61 20.88 5.93
N ASN A 45 3.44 19.88 6.21
CA ASN A 45 3.08 18.67 6.93
C ASN A 45 4.33 18.12 7.66
N GLN A 46 4.12 17.39 8.75
CA GLN A 46 5.17 16.77 9.55
C GLN A 46 4.77 15.36 9.97
N TRP A 47 5.71 14.43 9.85
CA TRP A 47 5.60 13.06 10.36
C TRP A 47 6.56 12.87 11.54
N SER A 48 6.18 12.04 12.51
CA SER A 48 6.99 11.71 13.69
C SER A 48 7.11 10.19 13.87
N SER A 49 8.27 9.74 14.36
CA SER A 49 8.52 8.36 14.80
C SER A 49 8.03 8.11 16.23
N GLU A 50 7.64 9.16 16.94
CA GLU A 50 6.95 9.08 18.21
C GLU A 50 5.45 9.33 18.00
N LYS A 51 4.63 8.82 18.93
CA LYS A 51 3.19 9.11 18.94
C LYS A 51 2.97 10.61 19.19
N SER A 52 2.17 11.26 18.35
CA SER A 52 1.65 12.57 18.71
C SER A 52 0.54 12.40 19.75
N TYR A 53 0.71 13.03 20.92
CA TYR A 53 -0.32 13.09 21.96
C TYR A 53 -1.21 14.33 21.71
N GLY A 54 -1.96 14.31 20.60
CA GLY A 54 -2.91 15.37 20.22
C GLY A 54 -4.37 14.91 20.21
N LEU A 55 -5.29 15.81 19.83
CA LEU A 55 -6.73 15.52 19.72
C LEU A 55 -7.07 14.42 18.69
N TYR A 56 -6.17 14.18 17.74
CA TYR A 56 -6.25 13.14 16.73
C TYR A 56 -5.20 12.07 17.02
N PHE A 57 -5.61 11.01 17.74
CA PHE A 57 -4.75 9.83 17.97
C PHE A 57 -4.27 9.28 16.63
N SER A 58 -2.96 9.29 16.40
CA SER A 58 -2.35 8.57 15.30
C SER A 58 -1.18 7.72 15.80
N SER A 59 -1.10 6.49 15.30
CA SER A 59 0.10 5.66 15.45
C SER A 59 1.30 6.40 14.86
N PRO A 60 2.54 6.10 15.30
CA PRO A 60 3.72 6.69 14.68
C PRO A 60 3.68 6.48 13.16
N ASN A 61 3.85 7.56 12.41
CA ASN A 61 3.78 7.51 10.95
C ASN A 61 5.16 7.24 10.33
N LEU A 62 6.21 7.23 11.14
CA LEU A 62 7.58 6.92 10.74
C LEU A 62 8.09 5.62 11.37
N PRO A 63 8.90 4.84 10.64
CA PRO A 63 9.51 3.62 11.15
C PRO A 63 10.61 3.91 12.18
N LEU A 64 11.02 2.90 12.92
CA LEU A 64 12.28 2.95 13.67
C LEU A 64 13.46 2.74 12.71
N LEU A 65 14.46 3.61 12.80
CA LEU A 65 15.69 3.53 12.01
C LEU A 65 16.85 2.99 12.83
N THR A 66 17.80 2.33 12.18
CA THR A 66 19.00 1.82 12.86
C THR A 66 20.04 2.93 13.01
N SER A 67 20.58 3.12 14.20
CA SER A 67 21.66 4.09 14.47
C SER A 67 22.88 3.86 13.59
N SER A 68 23.62 4.93 13.29
CA SER A 68 24.83 4.90 12.47
C SER A 68 24.64 4.37 11.03
N LYS A 69 23.40 4.33 10.53
CA LYS A 69 23.09 4.02 9.13
C LYS A 69 22.64 5.26 8.37
N SER A 70 22.95 5.28 7.08
CA SER A 70 22.39 6.26 6.15
C SER A 70 21.14 5.70 5.48
N TYR A 71 20.12 6.54 5.36
CA TYR A 71 18.88 6.24 4.67
C TYR A 71 18.65 7.26 3.56
N PHE A 72 18.08 6.77 2.47
CA PHE A 72 17.62 7.54 1.34
C PHE A 72 16.15 7.91 1.53
N LEU A 73 15.83 9.20 1.40
CA LEU A 73 14.47 9.72 1.40
C LEU A 73 14.07 10.08 -0.03
N LYS A 74 12.97 9.51 -0.53
CA LYS A 74 12.41 9.82 -1.85
C LYS A 74 10.97 10.28 -1.75
N PHE A 75 10.66 11.40 -2.38
CA PHE A 75 9.30 11.90 -2.55
C PHE A 75 8.67 11.34 -3.83
N ILE A 76 7.51 10.73 -3.69
CA ILE A 76 6.66 10.31 -4.80
C ILE A 76 5.44 11.23 -4.83
N GLY A 77 5.36 12.05 -5.89
CA GLY A 77 4.28 13.00 -6.09
C GLY A 77 4.61 14.01 -7.16
N GLN A 78 3.82 15.08 -7.22
CA GLN A 78 4.01 16.20 -8.13
C GLN A 78 3.97 17.50 -7.33
N VAL A 79 4.77 18.48 -7.76
CA VAL A 79 4.84 19.81 -7.16
C VAL A 79 4.83 20.85 -8.27
N GLN A 80 4.13 21.96 -8.05
CA GLN A 80 4.20 23.12 -8.93
C GLN A 80 4.47 24.40 -8.13
N PRO A 81 5.48 25.22 -8.51
CA PRO A 81 6.50 24.96 -9.55
C PRO A 81 7.37 23.73 -9.25
N GLU A 82 8.09 23.20 -10.23
CA GLU A 82 9.07 22.12 -9.98
C GLU A 82 10.18 22.60 -9.04
N ASN A 83 10.76 21.67 -8.27
CA ASN A 83 11.85 21.95 -7.31
C ASN A 83 11.50 23.03 -6.25
N SER A 84 10.23 23.18 -5.90
CA SER A 84 9.74 24.17 -4.93
C SER A 84 9.31 23.56 -3.59
N LEU A 85 9.78 22.35 -3.29
CA LEU A 85 9.64 21.67 -2.01
C LEU A 85 11.00 21.31 -1.45
N MET A 86 11.07 21.26 -0.12
CA MET A 86 12.21 20.77 0.63
C MET A 86 11.71 19.85 1.73
N PHE A 87 12.54 18.90 2.15
CA PHE A 87 12.29 18.13 3.36
C PHE A 87 13.34 18.46 4.42
N THR A 88 12.93 18.39 5.69
CA THR A 88 13.89 18.40 6.81
C THR A 88 13.72 17.15 7.63
N VAL A 89 14.83 16.50 7.95
CA VAL A 89 14.88 15.36 8.87
C VAL A 89 15.54 15.83 10.15
N GLU A 90 14.83 15.80 11.26
CA GLU A 90 15.33 16.29 12.55
C GLU A 90 15.29 15.17 13.60
N PHE A 91 16.42 14.92 14.25
CA PHE A 91 16.58 13.92 15.29
C PHE A 91 16.63 14.59 16.65
N PHE A 92 15.97 13.95 17.62
CA PHE A 92 15.88 14.40 19.00
C PHE A 92 16.39 13.32 19.93
N ASP A 93 16.96 13.71 21.06
CA ASP A 93 17.36 12.78 22.12
C ASP A 93 16.15 12.30 22.94
N TYR A 94 16.38 11.49 23.97
CA TYR A 94 15.33 11.01 24.87
C TYR A 94 14.71 12.10 25.77
N TYR A 95 15.31 13.30 25.82
CA TYR A 95 14.81 14.46 26.55
C TYR A 95 14.06 15.44 25.64
N GLY A 96 14.04 15.19 24.32
CA GLY A 96 13.39 16.03 23.32
C GLY A 96 14.27 17.18 22.81
N GLU A 97 15.57 17.18 23.09
CA GLU A 97 16.50 18.19 22.56
C GLU A 97 16.94 17.82 21.14
N SER A 98 16.97 18.82 20.25
CA SER A 98 17.40 18.64 18.85
C SER A 98 18.89 18.30 18.80
N MET A 99 19.21 17.14 18.22
CA MET A 99 20.57 16.62 18.09
C MET A 99 21.17 16.95 16.72
N GLN A 100 20.38 16.77 15.66
CA GLN A 100 20.81 16.88 14.27
C GLN A 100 19.63 17.26 13.40
N LYS A 101 19.86 18.14 12.42
CA LYS A 101 18.86 18.53 11.42
C LYS A 101 19.46 18.54 10.02
N ASP A 102 18.98 17.64 9.19
CA ASP A 102 19.38 17.51 7.79
C ASP A 102 18.34 18.16 6.86
N PHE A 103 18.82 18.80 5.79
CA PHE A 103 17.99 19.45 4.78
C PHE A 103 18.08 18.69 3.47
N VAL A 104 17.00 18.01 3.10
CA VAL A 104 16.84 17.28 1.85
C VAL A 104 16.22 18.23 0.83
N ARG A 105 17.08 18.86 0.02
CA ARG A 105 16.70 19.96 -0.89
C ARG A 105 16.20 19.49 -2.26
N THR A 106 16.43 18.23 -2.59
CA THR A 106 15.97 17.56 -3.81
C THR A 106 14.81 16.63 -3.46
N SER A 107 14.09 16.15 -4.48
CA SER A 107 13.06 15.11 -4.28
C SER A 107 13.64 13.77 -3.79
N GLU A 108 14.95 13.67 -3.75
CA GLU A 108 15.71 12.49 -3.35
C GLU A 108 17.07 12.89 -2.74
N ASP A 109 17.36 12.47 -1.52
CA ASP A 109 18.66 12.69 -0.87
C ASP A 109 18.87 11.71 0.30
N PHE A 110 20.09 11.67 0.84
CA PHE A 110 20.47 10.86 1.98
C PHE A 110 20.50 11.66 3.29
N PHE A 111 20.19 10.99 4.39
CA PHE A 111 20.41 11.47 5.75
C PHE A 111 21.04 10.34 6.58
N THR A 112 21.78 10.70 7.63
CA THR A 112 22.47 9.71 8.49
C THR A 112 21.89 9.75 9.88
N VAL A 113 21.54 8.58 10.41
CA VAL A 113 20.91 8.45 11.72
C VAL A 113 21.98 8.58 12.80
N PRO A 114 21.88 9.56 13.72
CA PRO A 114 22.82 9.69 14.81
C PRO A 114 22.68 8.54 15.83
N ASP A 115 23.74 8.31 16.60
CA ASP A 115 23.69 7.38 17.71
C ASP A 115 22.80 7.90 18.84
N ASN A 116 22.11 6.99 19.53
CA ASN A 116 21.29 7.29 20.72
C ASN A 116 20.16 8.33 20.51
N TYR A 117 19.59 8.41 19.30
CA TYR A 117 18.39 9.22 19.09
C TYR A 117 17.19 8.60 19.83
N GLY A 118 16.33 9.46 20.39
CA GLY A 118 15.06 9.06 20.99
C GLY A 118 13.95 8.94 19.95
N HIS A 119 13.76 10.00 19.16
CA HIS A 119 12.80 10.04 18.07
C HIS A 119 13.27 10.98 16.95
N TYR A 120 12.57 10.97 15.82
CA TYR A 120 12.84 11.88 14.72
C TYR A 120 11.57 12.31 14.00
N THR A 121 11.66 13.44 13.31
CA THR A 121 10.59 13.96 12.47
C THR A 121 11.07 14.15 11.03
N ILE A 122 10.13 14.06 10.10
CA ILE A 122 10.32 14.48 8.71
C ILE A 122 9.30 15.59 8.46
N SER A 123 9.75 16.76 8.03
CA SER A 123 8.86 17.86 7.66
C SER A 123 8.90 18.12 6.17
N LEU A 124 7.73 18.24 5.56
CA LEU A 124 7.55 18.78 4.21
C LEU A 124 7.51 20.30 4.30
N VAL A 125 8.54 20.97 3.78
CA VAL A 125 8.73 22.41 3.87
C VAL A 125 8.45 23.07 2.53
N ASN A 126 7.65 24.13 2.56
CA ASN A 126 7.42 24.96 1.40
C ASN A 126 8.71 25.68 0.97
N ALA A 127 9.16 25.47 -0.27
CA ALA A 127 10.26 26.24 -0.87
C ALA A 127 9.77 27.10 -2.05
N GLY A 128 8.51 27.53 -2.00
CA GLY A 128 7.86 28.34 -3.04
C GLY A 128 6.81 27.58 -3.87
N CYS A 129 6.35 26.42 -3.40
CA CYS A 129 5.28 25.67 -4.06
C CYS A 129 3.93 26.37 -3.91
N ARG A 130 3.06 26.12 -4.89
CA ARG A 130 1.66 26.57 -4.91
C ARG A 130 0.70 25.40 -4.85
N SER A 131 1.12 24.25 -5.38
CA SER A 131 0.34 23.02 -5.34
C SER A 131 1.24 21.81 -5.19
N ILE A 132 0.70 20.80 -4.50
CA ILE A 132 1.32 19.49 -4.28
C ILE A 132 0.26 18.44 -4.53
N VAL A 133 0.64 17.41 -5.27
CA VAL A 133 -0.07 16.13 -5.31
C VAL A 133 0.86 15.11 -4.66
N PHE A 134 0.67 14.89 -3.36
CA PHE A 134 1.47 13.95 -2.59
C PHE A 134 0.92 12.54 -2.77
N LYS A 135 1.78 11.56 -3.05
CA LYS A 135 1.44 10.13 -2.94
C LYS A 135 2.06 9.50 -1.69
N ARG A 136 3.40 9.48 -1.60
CA ARG A 136 4.14 8.86 -0.50
C ARG A 136 5.57 9.37 -0.39
N LEU A 137 6.17 9.18 0.78
CA LEU A 137 7.62 9.17 0.94
C LEU A 137 8.10 7.73 1.03
N ILE A 138 9.32 7.49 0.54
CA ILE A 138 10.02 6.21 0.65
C ILE A 138 11.28 6.46 1.46
N ILE A 139 11.49 5.66 2.50
CA ILE A 139 12.73 5.66 3.30
C ILE A 139 13.39 4.30 3.09
N ALA A 140 14.61 4.26 2.57
CA ALA A 140 15.30 3.01 2.22
C ALA A 140 16.79 3.05 2.60
N GLU A 141 17.42 1.90 2.88
CA GLU A 141 18.88 1.84 3.11
C GLU A 141 19.67 1.95 1.79
N LEU A 142 19.03 1.68 0.65
CA LEU A 142 19.63 1.71 -0.69
C LEU A 142 18.75 2.50 -1.66
N ILE A 143 19.35 3.06 -2.72
CA ILE A 143 18.60 3.73 -3.79
C ILE A 143 17.80 2.69 -4.57
N LEU A 144 16.49 2.93 -4.71
CA LEU A 144 15.57 2.08 -5.46
C LEU A 144 15.05 2.84 -6.69
N ASP A 145 15.59 2.52 -7.86
CA ASP A 145 15.37 3.31 -9.09
C ASP A 145 13.99 3.09 -9.74
N LYS A 146 13.57 1.84 -9.99
CA LYS A 146 12.46 1.53 -10.92
C LYS A 146 11.24 0.82 -10.33
N VAL A 147 11.40 0.04 -9.25
CA VAL A 147 10.30 -0.74 -8.65
C VAL A 147 9.24 0.17 -8.01
N MET A 148 9.62 1.40 -7.65
CA MET A 148 8.81 2.30 -6.81
C MET A 148 7.89 3.27 -7.57
N ALA A 149 7.93 3.26 -8.91
CA ALA A 149 7.17 4.20 -9.75
C ALA A 149 5.70 3.76 -9.98
N LYS A 150 5.43 2.47 -9.88
CA LYS A 150 4.12 1.86 -10.07
C LYS A 150 3.43 1.65 -8.74
N ASP A 151 2.10 1.75 -8.72
CA ASP A 151 1.30 1.48 -7.52
C ASP A 151 0.93 -0.01 -7.45
N THR A 152 0.93 -0.72 -8.59
CA THR A 152 0.67 -2.17 -8.71
C THR A 152 1.67 -2.83 -9.65
N LEU A 153 2.14 -4.02 -9.29
CA LEU A 153 3.17 -4.78 -10.00
C LEU A 153 2.68 -6.20 -10.30
N LEU A 154 2.73 -6.58 -11.58
CA LEU A 154 2.63 -7.98 -12.00
C LEU A 154 4.03 -8.60 -11.97
N ILE A 155 4.16 -9.72 -11.25
CA ILE A 155 5.38 -10.51 -11.15
C ILE A 155 5.11 -11.82 -11.88
N GLU A 156 5.62 -11.90 -13.10
CA GLU A 156 5.53 -13.09 -13.94
C GLU A 156 6.69 -14.04 -13.58
N ASN A 157 6.42 -15.05 -12.73
CA ASN A 157 7.37 -16.13 -12.45
C ASN A 157 7.53 -17.02 -13.69
N ASP A 158 6.42 -17.37 -14.35
CA ASP A 158 6.41 -18.07 -15.64
C ASP A 158 5.11 -17.76 -16.41
N LYS A 159 5.21 -17.45 -17.70
CA LYS A 159 4.06 -17.13 -18.56
C LYS A 159 3.17 -18.35 -18.86
N SER A 160 3.68 -19.55 -18.68
CA SER A 160 2.92 -20.79 -18.80
C SER A 160 2.03 -21.06 -17.59
N PHE A 161 2.29 -20.42 -16.45
CA PHE A 161 1.47 -20.58 -15.25
C PHE A 161 0.08 -20.00 -15.45
N GLN A 162 -0.92 -20.77 -15.01
CA GLN A 162 -2.34 -20.46 -15.15
C GLN A 162 -2.90 -19.77 -13.90
N HIS A 163 -2.10 -19.70 -12.83
CA HIS A 163 -2.51 -19.17 -11.54
C HIS A 163 -2.01 -17.73 -11.38
N LEU A 164 -2.92 -16.85 -10.97
CA LEU A 164 -2.58 -15.50 -10.51
C LEU A 164 -3.03 -15.34 -9.07
N ILE A 165 -2.06 -15.12 -8.18
CA ILE A 165 -2.31 -14.82 -6.77
C ILE A 165 -2.34 -13.30 -6.59
N PHE A 166 -3.44 -12.80 -6.03
CA PHE A 166 -3.51 -11.43 -5.55
C PHE A 166 -2.86 -11.36 -4.17
N VAL A 167 -1.79 -10.58 -4.02
CA VAL A 167 -1.09 -10.45 -2.73
C VAL A 167 -1.98 -9.65 -1.78
N GLU A 168 -2.35 -10.23 -0.64
CA GLU A 168 -3.12 -9.52 0.37
C GLU A 168 -2.30 -8.31 0.89
N PRO A 169 -2.84 -7.09 0.87
CA PRO A 169 -2.10 -5.92 1.33
C PRO A 169 -1.81 -6.02 2.83
N GLY A 170 -0.53 -5.93 3.19
CA GLY A 170 -0.03 -5.99 4.56
C GLY A 170 0.55 -4.67 5.07
N ILE A 171 1.16 -4.73 6.25
CA ILE A 171 1.92 -3.62 6.86
C ILE A 171 3.37 -3.57 6.30
N GLY A 172 3.80 -4.63 5.62
CA GLY A 172 5.09 -4.72 4.94
C GLY A 172 5.14 -3.94 3.63
N SER A 173 6.32 -3.88 3.02
CA SER A 173 6.46 -3.45 1.63
C SER A 173 6.04 -4.55 0.67
N ILE A 174 5.68 -4.24 -0.60
CA ILE A 174 5.42 -5.28 -1.60
C ILE A 174 6.58 -6.28 -1.64
N GLN A 175 7.82 -5.79 -1.67
CA GLN A 175 8.99 -6.67 -1.80
C GLN A 175 9.07 -7.67 -0.65
N GLU A 176 8.74 -7.25 0.58
CA GLU A 176 8.71 -8.14 1.73
C GLU A 176 7.63 -9.22 1.59
N GLU A 177 6.41 -8.83 1.24
CA GLU A 177 5.30 -9.78 1.09
C GLU A 177 5.54 -10.75 -0.08
N VAL A 178 6.07 -10.26 -1.20
CA VAL A 178 6.46 -11.08 -2.35
C VAL A 178 7.57 -12.06 -1.97
N ASN A 179 8.60 -11.61 -1.25
CA ASN A 179 9.69 -12.49 -0.80
C ASN A 179 9.20 -13.60 0.13
N LYS A 180 8.23 -13.32 1.02
CA LYS A 180 7.58 -14.35 1.86
C LYS A 180 6.83 -15.36 1.00
N LEU A 181 6.04 -14.88 0.04
CA LEU A 181 5.26 -15.73 -0.84
C LEU A 181 6.12 -16.60 -1.75
N GLN A 182 7.21 -16.07 -2.30
CA GLN A 182 8.14 -16.82 -3.16
C GLN A 182 8.86 -17.97 -2.42
N GLN A 183 8.86 -17.99 -1.09
CA GLN A 183 9.37 -19.13 -0.32
C GLN A 183 8.38 -20.30 -0.28
N LEU A 184 7.12 -20.09 -0.68
CA LEU A 184 6.09 -21.13 -0.71
C LEU A 184 6.18 -21.92 -2.03
N PRO A 185 6.27 -23.27 -1.98
CA PRO A 185 6.37 -24.10 -3.19
C PRO A 185 5.23 -23.88 -4.19
N VAL A 186 4.00 -23.73 -3.68
CA VAL A 186 2.78 -23.46 -4.46
C VAL A 186 2.87 -22.15 -5.25
N VAL A 187 3.62 -21.16 -4.74
CA VAL A 187 3.79 -19.86 -5.40
C VAL A 187 4.93 -19.94 -6.41
N ASN A 188 6.11 -20.36 -5.95
CA ASN A 188 7.34 -20.30 -6.74
C ASN A 188 7.29 -21.16 -8.02
N HIS A 189 6.52 -22.25 -8.00
CA HIS A 189 6.48 -23.20 -9.11
C HIS A 189 5.19 -23.23 -9.90
N GLN A 190 4.16 -22.48 -9.51
CA GLN A 190 2.84 -22.64 -10.14
C GLN A 190 2.07 -21.34 -10.34
N ALA A 191 2.49 -20.20 -9.78
CA ALA A 191 1.71 -18.97 -9.81
C ALA A 191 2.51 -17.72 -10.16
N ASN A 192 1.84 -16.81 -10.87
CA ASN A 192 2.22 -15.42 -11.00
C ASN A 192 1.61 -14.61 -9.86
N LEU A 193 2.17 -13.44 -9.55
CA LEU A 193 1.69 -12.59 -8.46
C LEU A 193 1.26 -11.22 -8.98
N LEU A 194 0.18 -10.68 -8.43
CA LEU A 194 -0.17 -9.27 -8.55
C LEU A 194 -0.11 -8.64 -7.16
N ALA A 195 0.76 -7.65 -6.98
CA ALA A 195 1.00 -7.00 -5.70
C ALA A 195 0.83 -5.48 -5.80
N SER A 196 0.38 -4.81 -4.74
CA SER A 196 0.16 -3.35 -4.72
C SER A 196 0.72 -2.67 -3.47
N GLU A 197 1.25 -1.45 -3.64
CA GLU A 197 1.80 -0.61 -2.57
C GLU A 197 0.72 0.25 -1.93
N LEU A 198 -0.50 0.20 -2.46
CA LEU A 198 -1.58 1.02 -1.97
C LEU A 198 -2.19 0.39 -0.72
N LEU A 199 -2.69 1.22 0.20
CA LEU A 199 -3.10 0.80 1.54
C LEU A 199 -4.10 -0.37 1.57
N ASN A 200 -4.99 -0.47 0.58
CA ASN A 200 -5.95 -1.57 0.46
C ASN A 200 -5.86 -2.26 -0.92
N ALA A 201 -4.69 -2.15 -1.59
CA ALA A 201 -4.49 -2.53 -2.99
C ALA A 201 -5.55 -1.96 -3.98
N GLN A 202 -6.35 -1.02 -3.51
CA GLN A 202 -7.60 -0.49 -4.05
C GLN A 202 -8.53 -1.61 -4.57
N LEU A 203 -8.59 -2.70 -3.80
CA LEU A 203 -9.33 -3.93 -4.11
C LEU A 203 -8.82 -4.69 -5.34
N TYR A 204 -7.64 -4.32 -5.84
CA TYR A 204 -7.13 -4.66 -7.17
C TYR A 204 -8.05 -4.22 -8.31
N LEU A 205 -8.86 -3.18 -8.10
CA LEU A 205 -9.83 -2.68 -9.10
C LEU A 205 -9.44 -1.30 -9.64
N SER A 206 -8.19 -0.88 -9.44
CA SER A 206 -7.64 0.31 -10.10
C SER A 206 -7.32 0.01 -11.56
N GLU A 207 -7.22 1.05 -12.40
CA GLU A 207 -6.84 0.89 -13.81
C GLU A 207 -5.50 0.13 -13.96
N GLU A 208 -4.52 0.42 -13.10
CA GLU A 208 -3.22 -0.25 -13.13
C GLU A 208 -3.31 -1.73 -12.75
N ALA A 209 -4.12 -2.06 -11.73
CA ALA A 209 -4.34 -3.45 -11.33
C ALA A 209 -5.10 -4.24 -12.41
N MET A 210 -6.15 -3.65 -12.98
CA MET A 210 -6.90 -4.25 -14.10
C MET A 210 -6.01 -4.49 -15.32
N SER A 211 -5.16 -3.53 -15.67
CA SER A 211 -4.17 -3.70 -16.75
C SER A 211 -3.17 -4.82 -16.45
N GLY A 212 -2.76 -4.98 -15.19
CA GLY A 212 -1.91 -6.10 -14.74
C GLY A 212 -2.58 -7.46 -14.95
N VAL A 213 -3.86 -7.59 -14.57
CA VAL A 213 -4.63 -8.83 -14.80
C VAL A 213 -4.84 -9.10 -16.28
N GLU A 214 -5.18 -8.07 -17.06
CA GLU A 214 -5.33 -8.20 -18.52
C GLU A 214 -4.02 -8.66 -19.17
N THR A 215 -2.88 -8.09 -18.73
CA THR A 215 -1.56 -8.50 -19.20
C THR A 215 -1.30 -9.97 -18.91
N PHE A 216 -1.59 -10.45 -17.70
CA PHE A 216 -1.45 -11.86 -17.34
C PHE A 216 -2.34 -12.79 -18.20
N VAL A 217 -3.61 -12.42 -18.41
CA VAL A 217 -4.54 -13.22 -19.22
C VAL A 217 -4.11 -13.26 -20.69
N GLN A 218 -3.63 -12.13 -21.24
CA GLN A 218 -3.18 -12.04 -22.63
C GLN A 218 -1.79 -12.64 -22.87
N SER A 219 -0.89 -12.60 -21.89
CA SER A 219 0.47 -13.14 -22.01
C SER A 219 0.53 -14.65 -21.86
N SER A 220 -0.49 -15.24 -21.24
CA SER A 220 -0.59 -16.67 -20.99
C SER A 220 -1.07 -17.45 -22.21
N GLN A 221 -0.52 -18.65 -22.39
CA GLN A 221 -0.99 -19.63 -23.38
C GLN A 221 -2.06 -20.59 -22.82
N ALA A 222 -2.54 -20.32 -21.60
CA ALA A 222 -3.47 -21.19 -20.89
C ALA A 222 -4.87 -21.16 -21.50
N SER A 223 -5.55 -22.31 -21.45
CA SER A 223 -6.98 -22.39 -21.83
C SER A 223 -7.91 -21.97 -20.69
N ASN A 224 -7.45 -22.13 -19.44
CA ASN A 224 -8.16 -21.80 -18.21
C ASN A 224 -7.26 -20.98 -17.28
N PHE A 225 -7.88 -20.17 -16.42
CA PHE A 225 -7.18 -19.31 -15.46
C PHE A 225 -7.69 -19.55 -14.04
N TYR A 226 -6.80 -19.41 -13.08
CA TYR A 226 -7.14 -19.58 -11.67
C TYR A 226 -6.73 -18.32 -10.91
N PHE A 227 -7.71 -17.61 -10.39
CA PHE A 227 -7.54 -16.42 -9.58
C PHE A 227 -7.56 -16.82 -8.11
N ILE A 228 -6.48 -16.54 -7.39
CA ILE A 228 -6.29 -17.04 -6.03
C ILE A 228 -6.28 -15.88 -5.05
N GLY A 229 -7.19 -15.96 -4.07
CA GLY A 229 -7.20 -15.10 -2.89
C GLY A 229 -6.87 -15.89 -1.64
N TYR A 230 -6.33 -15.22 -0.63
CA TYR A 230 -6.00 -15.85 0.65
C TYR A 230 -6.33 -14.96 1.86
N GLY A 231 -6.88 -13.78 1.63
CA GLY A 231 -7.40 -12.86 2.62
C GLY A 231 -8.53 -12.00 2.03
N PRO A 232 -9.12 -11.07 2.80
CA PRO A 232 -10.34 -10.38 2.38
C PRO A 232 -10.22 -9.60 1.07
N ILE A 233 -9.14 -8.84 0.86
CA ILE A 233 -8.97 -7.99 -0.31
C ILE A 233 -8.65 -8.85 -1.54
N SER A 234 -7.76 -9.82 -1.40
CA SER A 234 -7.38 -10.76 -2.45
C SER A 234 -8.53 -11.69 -2.85
N ASN A 235 -9.35 -12.14 -1.89
CA ASN A 235 -10.54 -12.96 -2.15
C ASN A 235 -11.58 -12.19 -2.97
N LEU A 236 -11.82 -10.92 -2.62
CA LEU A 236 -12.71 -10.05 -3.39
C LEU A 236 -12.21 -9.89 -4.83
N ALA A 237 -10.91 -9.60 -5.01
CA ALA A 237 -10.30 -9.44 -6.33
C ALA A 237 -10.44 -10.72 -7.17
N ALA A 238 -10.06 -11.87 -6.62
CA ALA A 238 -10.15 -13.13 -7.32
C ALA A 238 -11.59 -13.46 -7.74
N SER A 239 -12.58 -13.22 -6.88
CA SER A 239 -13.99 -13.35 -7.22
C SER A 239 -14.43 -12.38 -8.33
N TYR A 240 -14.00 -11.12 -8.27
CA TYR A 240 -14.33 -10.10 -9.27
C TYR A 240 -13.86 -10.49 -10.68
N TYR A 241 -12.64 -11.01 -10.79
CA TYR A 241 -12.07 -11.39 -12.07
C TYR A 241 -12.61 -12.73 -12.57
N ALA A 242 -12.91 -13.68 -11.67
CA ALA A 242 -13.54 -14.93 -12.05
C ALA A 242 -14.93 -14.73 -12.68
N ASP A 243 -15.69 -13.74 -12.21
CA ASP A 243 -17.00 -13.35 -12.78
C ASP A 243 -16.89 -12.77 -14.21
N ARG A 244 -15.71 -12.24 -14.59
CA ARG A 244 -15.51 -11.52 -15.87
C ARG A 244 -14.83 -12.35 -16.94
N TYR A 245 -14.04 -13.35 -16.57
CA TYR A 245 -13.34 -14.22 -17.50
C TYR A 245 -14.04 -15.59 -17.56
N LEU A 246 -14.65 -15.92 -18.71
CA LEU A 246 -15.44 -17.15 -18.89
C LEU A 246 -14.68 -18.45 -18.56
N ASN A 247 -13.40 -18.54 -18.93
CA ASN A 247 -12.56 -19.71 -18.68
C ASN A 247 -11.73 -19.51 -17.40
N SER A 248 -12.36 -19.10 -16.30
CA SER A 248 -11.63 -18.88 -15.06
C SER A 248 -12.37 -19.37 -13.83
N GLN A 249 -11.58 -19.72 -12.81
CA GLN A 249 -12.05 -20.15 -11.50
C GLN A 249 -11.39 -19.29 -10.40
N ALA A 250 -12.14 -18.95 -9.37
CA ALA A 250 -11.60 -18.35 -8.15
C ALA A 250 -11.34 -19.43 -7.08
N LEU A 251 -10.14 -19.42 -6.49
CA LEU A 251 -9.79 -20.24 -5.32
C LEU A 251 -9.61 -19.31 -4.13
N LEU A 252 -10.52 -19.39 -3.15
CA LEU A 252 -10.64 -18.42 -2.06
C LEU A 252 -10.59 -19.08 -0.68
N THR A 253 -10.27 -18.30 0.35
CA THR A 253 -10.58 -18.66 1.74
C THR A 253 -11.96 -18.12 2.13
N ASP A 254 -12.42 -18.37 3.37
CA ASP A 254 -13.65 -17.78 3.91
C ASP A 254 -13.44 -16.44 4.63
N ASP A 255 -12.26 -15.81 4.43
CA ASP A 255 -11.93 -14.50 4.99
C ASP A 255 -12.54 -13.38 4.12
N TYR A 256 -13.44 -12.57 4.68
CA TYR A 256 -14.08 -11.45 3.99
C TYR A 256 -14.30 -10.26 4.94
N LEU A 257 -14.27 -9.06 4.38
CA LEU A 257 -14.84 -7.87 4.99
C LEU A 257 -16.35 -7.83 4.77
N GLU A 258 -17.04 -7.06 5.60
CA GLU A 258 -18.44 -6.72 5.38
C GLU A 258 -18.61 -5.85 4.13
N THR A 259 -19.74 -6.00 3.42
CA THR A 259 -20.00 -5.27 2.17
C THR A 259 -19.80 -3.76 2.30
N TYR A 260 -20.27 -3.17 3.40
CA TYR A 260 -20.11 -1.74 3.64
C TYR A 260 -18.63 -1.30 3.75
N GLN A 261 -17.73 -2.18 4.19
CA GLN A 261 -16.30 -1.88 4.28
C GLN A 261 -15.66 -1.86 2.90
N TYR A 262 -16.01 -2.80 2.02
CA TYR A 262 -15.56 -2.78 0.63
C TYR A 262 -16.06 -1.54 -0.11
N VAL A 263 -17.35 -1.23 0.03
CA VAL A 263 -17.96 -0.02 -0.56
C VAL A 263 -17.25 1.23 -0.05
N LYS A 264 -16.97 1.32 1.26
CA LYS A 264 -16.22 2.43 1.83
C LYS A 264 -14.81 2.55 1.23
N ILE A 265 -14.08 1.45 1.08
CA ILE A 265 -12.75 1.46 0.45
C ILE A 265 -12.85 1.95 -0.99
N ALA A 266 -13.82 1.46 -1.76
CA ALA A 266 -14.03 1.84 -3.15
C ALA A 266 -14.36 3.33 -3.31
N GLN A 267 -15.29 3.84 -2.50
CA GLN A 267 -15.67 5.26 -2.47
C GLN A 267 -14.50 6.16 -2.05
N GLN A 268 -13.80 5.81 -0.97
CA GLN A 268 -12.63 6.58 -0.50
C GLN A 268 -11.52 6.61 -1.56
N SER A 269 -11.43 5.57 -2.38
CA SER A 269 -10.41 5.44 -3.42
C SER A 269 -10.86 5.96 -4.79
N ARG A 270 -12.09 6.48 -4.90
CA ARG A 270 -12.70 6.96 -6.15
C ARG A 270 -12.67 5.93 -7.27
N LEU A 271 -12.96 4.67 -6.94
CA LEU A 271 -13.17 3.63 -7.97
C LEU A 271 -14.42 3.95 -8.80
N ASP A 272 -14.49 3.37 -10.00
CA ASP A 272 -15.61 3.54 -10.93
C ASP A 272 -16.95 3.19 -10.28
N GLU A 273 -18.00 3.95 -10.60
CA GLU A 273 -19.35 3.75 -10.07
C GLU A 273 -19.87 2.34 -10.35
N LYS A 274 -19.54 1.75 -11.51
CA LYS A 274 -19.89 0.36 -11.85
C LYS A 274 -19.28 -0.66 -10.90
N VAL A 275 -18.09 -0.38 -10.37
CA VAL A 275 -17.44 -1.24 -9.37
C VAL A 275 -18.19 -1.12 -8.05
N ILE A 276 -18.61 0.09 -7.66
CA ILE A 276 -19.39 0.31 -6.44
C ILE A 276 -20.74 -0.40 -6.54
N ASP A 277 -21.42 -0.30 -7.68
CA ASP A 277 -22.68 -1.02 -7.94
C ASP A 277 -22.49 -2.54 -7.84
N TRP A 278 -21.40 -3.07 -8.42
CA TRP A 278 -21.06 -4.50 -8.32
C TRP A 278 -20.74 -4.93 -6.88
N LEU A 279 -20.18 -4.05 -6.05
CA LEU A 279 -19.97 -4.32 -4.62
C LEU A 279 -21.28 -4.38 -3.85
N GLN A 280 -22.28 -3.58 -4.24
CA GLN A 280 -23.59 -3.49 -3.60
C GLN A 280 -24.59 -4.52 -4.12
N GLY A 281 -24.31 -5.14 -5.27
CA GLY A 281 -25.13 -6.19 -5.85
C GLY A 281 -25.27 -7.41 -4.93
N ASP A 282 -26.42 -8.06 -5.03
CA ASP A 282 -26.73 -9.27 -4.28
C ASP A 282 -25.82 -10.43 -4.74
N ARG A 283 -25.10 -11.04 -3.78
CA ARG A 283 -24.14 -12.14 -4.01
C ARG A 283 -24.64 -13.46 -3.43
N ASP A 284 -25.94 -13.57 -3.17
CA ASP A 284 -26.54 -14.74 -2.52
C ASP A 284 -26.42 -16.04 -3.34
N GLN A 285 -25.95 -15.97 -4.60
CA GLN A 285 -25.53 -17.14 -5.37
C GLN A 285 -24.03 -17.10 -5.61
N ARG A 286 -23.27 -17.96 -4.91
CA ARG A 286 -21.86 -18.22 -5.28
C ARG A 286 -21.86 -18.88 -6.66
N PRO A 287 -21.27 -18.25 -7.68
CA PRO A 287 -21.16 -18.85 -9.01
C PRO A 287 -20.42 -20.19 -8.93
N GLU A 288 -20.72 -21.13 -9.83
CA GLU A 288 -20.08 -22.46 -9.87
C GLU A 288 -18.54 -22.39 -10.01
N ASN A 289 -18.03 -21.27 -10.54
CA ASN A 289 -16.60 -21.05 -10.72
C ASN A 289 -15.89 -20.43 -9.49
N ILE A 290 -16.51 -20.44 -8.30
CA ILE A 290 -15.85 -20.05 -7.05
C ILE A 290 -15.73 -21.25 -6.11
N LYS A 291 -14.48 -21.62 -5.77
CA LYS A 291 -14.17 -22.71 -4.84
C LYS A 291 -13.48 -22.17 -3.58
N CYS A 292 -14.02 -22.52 -2.41
CA CYS A 292 -13.35 -22.27 -1.14
C CYS A 292 -12.39 -23.42 -0.83
N TYR A 293 -11.10 -23.15 -0.68
CA TYR A 293 -10.08 -24.19 -0.40
C TYR A 293 -9.73 -24.29 1.10
N TYR A 294 -10.01 -23.26 1.89
CA TYR A 294 -9.73 -23.25 3.32
C TYR A 294 -10.70 -22.38 4.11
N GLU A 295 -11.21 -22.93 5.21
CA GLU A 295 -12.03 -22.21 6.18
C GLU A 295 -11.18 -21.82 7.40
N ASN A 296 -10.88 -20.53 7.52
CA ASN A 296 -10.10 -19.94 8.59
C ASN A 296 -10.98 -19.66 9.81
N ARG A 297 -11.02 -20.59 10.76
CA ARG A 297 -11.82 -20.42 11.99
C ARG A 297 -11.39 -19.24 12.85
N LEU A 298 -10.14 -18.79 12.76
CA LEU A 298 -9.60 -17.68 13.55
C LEU A 298 -10.17 -16.32 13.15
N SER A 299 -10.55 -16.12 11.89
CA SER A 299 -11.11 -14.84 11.42
C SER A 299 -12.56 -14.62 11.82
N LYS A 300 -13.31 -15.70 12.10
CA LYS A 300 -14.71 -15.66 12.55
C LYS A 300 -14.88 -15.13 13.98
N ASP A 301 -13.87 -15.31 14.83
CA ASP A 301 -13.92 -14.92 16.25
C ASP A 301 -13.33 -13.51 16.50
N LEU A 302 -12.69 -12.89 15.49
CA LEU A 302 -12.04 -11.59 15.59
C LEU A 302 -12.88 -10.50 14.88
N TYR A 303 -13.87 -9.97 15.60
CA TYR A 303 -14.65 -8.79 15.16
C TYR A 303 -13.78 -7.53 14.95
N PHE A 304 -12.60 -7.48 15.57
CA PHE A 304 -11.61 -6.41 15.42
C PHE A 304 -10.25 -6.99 15.06
N GLY A 305 -9.61 -6.44 14.02
CA GLY A 305 -8.22 -6.78 13.68
C GLY A 305 -8.03 -7.73 12.49
N GLN A 306 -9.05 -8.02 11.68
CA GLN A 306 -8.88 -8.80 10.45
C GLN A 306 -7.75 -8.27 9.56
N LYS A 307 -7.57 -6.94 9.45
CA LYS A 307 -6.44 -6.31 8.74
C LYS A 307 -5.06 -6.52 9.35
N LEU A 308 -4.97 -7.08 10.56
CA LEU A 308 -3.72 -7.35 11.28
C LEU A 308 -3.37 -8.84 11.26
N LEU A 309 -4.21 -9.68 10.66
CA LEU A 309 -3.96 -11.11 10.53
C LEU A 309 -2.91 -11.37 9.45
N ASP A 310 -2.00 -12.28 9.76
CA ASP A 310 -1.09 -12.84 8.76
C ASP A 310 -1.81 -13.95 7.98
N TYR A 311 -2.31 -13.59 6.80
CA TYR A 311 -3.04 -14.51 5.93
C TYR A 311 -2.15 -15.48 5.14
N HIS A 312 -0.82 -15.34 5.17
CA HIS A 312 0.09 -16.19 4.37
C HIS A 312 -0.06 -17.68 4.71
N HIS A 313 -0.41 -18.02 5.96
CA HIS A 313 -0.63 -19.40 6.37
C HIS A 313 -1.76 -20.09 5.60
N ASN A 314 -2.73 -19.34 5.07
CA ASN A 314 -3.83 -19.89 4.31
C ASN A 314 -3.34 -20.56 3.02
N LEU A 315 -2.36 -19.95 2.33
CA LEU A 315 -1.80 -20.51 1.08
C LEU A 315 -1.12 -21.87 1.28
N LEU A 316 -0.61 -22.17 2.48
CA LEU A 316 -0.07 -23.50 2.81
C LEU A 316 -1.14 -24.60 2.76
N LYS A 317 -2.42 -24.25 2.89
CA LYS A 317 -3.54 -25.19 2.84
C LYS A 317 -3.96 -25.49 1.40
N LEU A 318 -3.62 -24.62 0.47
CA LEU A 318 -3.84 -24.81 -0.96
C LEU A 318 -2.95 -25.93 -1.51
N ASP A 319 -1.69 -26.02 -1.04
CA ASP A 319 -0.72 -27.03 -1.46
C ASP A 319 -1.19 -28.48 -1.17
N GLY A 320 -1.97 -28.67 -0.10
CA GLY A 320 -2.56 -29.96 0.28
C GLY A 320 -3.80 -30.36 -0.52
N GLN A 321 -4.35 -29.47 -1.34
CA GLN A 321 -5.53 -29.71 -2.16
C GLN A 321 -5.17 -29.38 -3.60
N THR A 322 -4.71 -30.40 -4.33
CA THR A 322 -4.20 -30.32 -5.71
C THR A 322 -4.90 -29.23 -6.51
N ILE A 323 -4.14 -28.23 -6.90
CA ILE A 323 -4.54 -27.21 -7.86
C ILE A 323 -4.59 -27.93 -9.22
N SER A 324 -5.76 -28.45 -9.59
CA SER A 324 -6.00 -29.22 -10.81
C SER A 324 -6.88 -28.48 -11.80
#